data_AF-A0A329LDT2-F1
#
_entry.id   AF-A0A329LDT2-F1
#
_cell.length_a   1.000
_cell.length_b   1.000
_cell.length_c   1.000
_cell.angle_alpha   90.00
_cell.angle_beta   90.00
_cell.angle_gamma   90.00
#
_symmetry.space_group_name_H-M   'P 1'
#
loop_
_entity.id
_entity.type
_entity.pdbx_description
1 polymer ?
#
loop_
_entity_poly.entity_id
_entity_poly.type
_entity_poly.pdbx_seq_one_letter_code
_entity_poly.pdbx_strand_id
1 'polypeptide(L)'
;MNHNSGNSWFDRFANAGESDPVVGGELARGGYSAFSDLLDGLRRHLAAAEEEQIPQLKELVKKGRSMVPDPGAISPSWETVWDDFDRYITFKLEAMSAIAVPEREGEWQIVMNNPYTNDGIACYPGLTFPEAAYLYAYFRKDLKKNEYLRMQKIVNLLVVQGD
;
A
#
# COMPACT_ATOMS: atom_id res chain seq x y z
N MET A 1 -2.48 11.46 -19.58
CA MET A 1 -1.25 10.75 -19.18
C MET A 1 -1.42 9.30 -19.59
N ASN A 2 -0.58 8.81 -20.50
CA ASN A 2 -0.74 7.51 -21.14
C ASN A 2 -0.39 6.39 -20.16
N HIS A 3 -1.38 5.56 -19.81
CA HIS A 3 -1.14 4.24 -19.25
C HIS A 3 -0.56 3.35 -20.35
N ASN A 4 0.74 3.09 -20.27
CA ASN A 4 1.41 2.09 -21.09
C ASN A 4 1.19 0.71 -20.44
N SER A 5 -0.04 0.19 -20.54
CA SER A 5 -0.54 -1.01 -19.84
C SER A 5 -0.03 -2.35 -20.42
N GLY A 6 1.17 -2.37 -21.00
CA GLY A 6 1.72 -3.56 -21.67
C GLY A 6 3.17 -3.88 -21.35
N ASN A 7 3.82 -3.15 -20.44
CA ASN A 7 5.27 -3.29 -20.24
C ASN A 7 5.76 -3.12 -18.79
N SER A 8 4.87 -3.17 -17.78
CA SER A 8 5.31 -3.12 -16.38
C SER A 8 5.69 -4.51 -15.86
N TRP A 9 6.65 -4.58 -14.94
CA TRP A 9 7.00 -5.82 -14.26
C TRP A 9 5.83 -6.40 -13.49
N PHE A 10 4.95 -5.54 -12.96
CA PHE A 10 3.73 -5.97 -12.29
C PHE A 10 2.80 -6.74 -13.23
N ASP A 11 2.54 -6.27 -14.45
CA ASP A 11 1.62 -6.96 -15.37
C ASP A 11 2.18 -8.33 -15.78
N ARG A 12 3.48 -8.39 -16.06
CA ARG A 12 4.17 -9.65 -16.36
C ARG A 12 4.10 -10.62 -15.17
N PHE A 13 4.37 -10.10 -13.98
CA PHE A 13 4.28 -10.85 -12.74
C PHE A 13 2.87 -11.36 -12.48
N ALA A 14 1.85 -10.51 -12.53
CA ALA A 14 0.47 -10.86 -12.22
C ALA A 14 -0.06 -11.97 -13.12
N ASN A 15 0.28 -11.92 -14.42
CA ASN A 15 -0.15 -12.92 -15.41
C ASN A 15 0.68 -14.22 -15.42
N ALA A 16 1.82 -14.27 -14.73
CA ALA A 16 2.65 -15.47 -14.66
C ALA A 16 1.98 -16.62 -13.87
N GLY A 17 2.47 -17.85 -14.01
CA GLY A 17 2.06 -18.95 -13.12
C GLY A 17 2.51 -18.71 -11.66
N GLU A 18 1.92 -19.40 -10.67
CA GLU A 18 2.20 -19.23 -9.23
C GLU A 18 3.68 -19.47 -8.84
N SER A 19 4.43 -20.16 -9.69
CA SER A 19 5.85 -20.46 -9.49
C SER A 19 6.61 -20.46 -10.81
N ASP A 20 6.33 -19.48 -11.68
CA ASP A 20 7.01 -19.33 -12.97
C ASP A 20 8.52 -19.02 -12.75
N PRO A 21 9.41 -20.00 -13.04
CA PRO A 21 10.84 -19.83 -12.78
C PRO A 21 11.49 -18.86 -13.76
N VAL A 22 10.88 -18.62 -14.93
CA VAL A 22 11.38 -17.66 -15.91
C VAL A 22 11.19 -16.25 -15.37
N VAL A 23 9.97 -15.93 -14.93
CA VAL A 23 9.66 -14.60 -14.39
C VAL A 23 10.42 -14.35 -13.08
N GLY A 24 10.49 -15.33 -12.18
CA GLY A 24 11.28 -15.22 -10.95
C GLY A 24 12.78 -15.00 -11.23
N GLY A 25 13.35 -15.77 -12.15
CA GLY A 25 14.76 -15.62 -12.55
C GLY A 25 15.05 -14.33 -13.32
N GLU A 26 14.08 -13.78 -14.03
CA GLU A 26 14.18 -12.47 -14.68
C GLU A 26 14.09 -11.32 -13.67
N LEU A 27 13.21 -11.39 -12.67
CA LEU A 27 13.16 -10.41 -11.58
C LEU A 27 14.48 -10.37 -10.80
N ALA A 28 15.05 -11.54 -10.48
CA ALA A 28 16.33 -11.63 -9.79
C ALA A 28 17.49 -11.06 -10.62
N ARG A 29 17.54 -11.34 -11.94
CA ARG A 29 18.60 -10.82 -12.84
C ARG A 29 18.40 -9.35 -13.23
N GLY A 30 17.16 -8.91 -13.36
CA GLY A 30 16.80 -7.51 -13.63
C GLY A 30 17.17 -6.59 -12.46
N GLY A 31 17.47 -7.17 -11.29
CA GLY A 31 18.02 -6.48 -10.14
C GLY A 31 17.07 -5.44 -9.58
N TYR A 32 17.64 -4.35 -9.09
CA TYR A 32 16.90 -3.31 -8.36
C TYR A 32 15.74 -2.73 -9.16
N SER A 33 15.95 -2.28 -10.40
CA SER A 33 14.91 -1.57 -11.17
C SER A 33 13.71 -2.45 -11.48
N ALA A 34 13.93 -3.72 -11.82
CA ALA A 34 12.85 -4.66 -12.12
C ALA A 34 11.99 -4.95 -10.89
N PHE A 35 12.65 -5.23 -9.76
CA PHE A 35 11.94 -5.51 -8.52
C PHE A 35 11.26 -4.27 -7.95
N SER A 36 11.88 -3.09 -8.03
CA SER A 36 11.25 -1.83 -7.62
C SER A 36 9.94 -1.57 -8.39
N ASP A 37 9.93 -1.74 -9.72
CA ASP A 37 8.72 -1.54 -10.53
C ASP A 37 7.60 -2.55 -10.17
N LEU A 38 7.97 -3.81 -9.87
CA LEU A 38 7.03 -4.79 -9.32
C LEU A 38 6.43 -4.33 -7.99
N LEU A 39 7.27 -3.91 -7.04
CA LEU A 39 6.80 -3.46 -5.72
C LEU A 39 5.93 -2.21 -5.84
N ASP A 40 6.28 -1.27 -6.71
CA ASP A 40 5.49 -0.06 -6.97
C ASP A 40 4.14 -0.41 -7.62
N GLY A 41 4.11 -1.40 -8.52
CA GLY A 41 2.87 -1.95 -9.03
C GLY A 41 2.00 -2.57 -7.95
N LEU A 42 2.58 -3.39 -7.06
CA LEU A 42 1.87 -3.99 -5.92
C LEU A 42 1.33 -2.92 -4.98
N ARG A 43 2.11 -1.87 -4.65
CA ARG A 43 1.67 -0.75 -3.81
C ARG A 43 0.50 0.00 -4.43
N ARG A 44 0.54 0.28 -5.74
CA ARG A 44 -0.57 0.95 -6.44
C ARG A 44 -1.85 0.12 -6.40
N HIS A 45 -1.76 -1.19 -6.65
CA HIS A 45 -2.92 -2.08 -6.57
C HIS A 45 -3.44 -2.18 -5.14
N LEU A 46 -2.54 -2.30 -4.15
CA LEU A 46 -2.91 -2.28 -2.75
C LEU A 46 -3.56 -0.96 -2.33
N ALA A 47 -3.11 0.19 -2.83
CA ALA A 47 -3.69 1.49 -2.52
C ALA A 47 -5.13 1.61 -3.06
N ALA A 48 -5.34 1.21 -4.31
CA ALA A 48 -6.64 1.30 -4.96
C ALA A 48 -7.63 0.19 -4.59
N ALA A 49 -7.15 -0.94 -4.05
CA ALA A 49 -8.01 -2.11 -3.84
C ALA A 49 -9.18 -1.86 -2.88
N GLU A 50 -10.35 -2.35 -3.24
CA GLU A 50 -11.52 -2.50 -2.39
C GLU A 50 -11.49 -3.85 -1.64
N GLU A 51 -12.43 -4.04 -0.73
CA GLU A 51 -12.45 -5.17 0.21
C GLU A 51 -12.52 -6.53 -0.51
N GLU A 52 -13.26 -6.58 -1.62
CA GLU A 52 -13.45 -7.76 -2.47
C GLU A 52 -12.18 -8.14 -3.24
N GLN A 53 -11.24 -7.21 -3.41
CA GLN A 53 -9.97 -7.40 -4.13
C GLN A 53 -8.82 -7.80 -3.20
N ILE A 54 -9.02 -7.73 -1.87
CA ILE A 54 -8.01 -8.09 -0.87
C ILE A 54 -7.56 -9.56 -0.97
N PRO A 55 -8.44 -10.56 -1.18
CA PRO A 55 -8.00 -11.94 -1.34
C PRO A 55 -7.02 -12.15 -2.51
N GLN A 56 -7.27 -11.51 -3.65
CA GLN A 56 -6.40 -11.59 -4.82
C GLN A 56 -5.03 -10.95 -4.54
N LEU A 57 -4.99 -9.83 -3.80
CA LEU A 57 -3.74 -9.22 -3.36
C LEU A 57 -2.91 -10.12 -2.45
N LYS A 58 -3.55 -10.88 -1.54
CA LYS A 58 -2.85 -11.86 -0.70
C LYS A 58 -2.18 -12.94 -1.53
N GLU A 59 -2.88 -13.46 -2.54
CA GLU A 59 -2.30 -14.45 -3.46
C GLU A 59 -1.13 -13.87 -4.27
N LEU A 60 -1.23 -12.60 -4.71
CA LEU A 60 -0.11 -11.93 -5.38
C LEU A 60 1.11 -11.79 -4.46
N VAL A 61 0.93 -11.45 -3.17
CA VAL A 61 2.06 -11.36 -2.21
C VAL A 61 2.68 -12.75 -1.96
N LYS A 62 1.84 -13.77 -1.76
CA LYS A 62 2.28 -15.17 -1.62
C LYS A 62 3.10 -15.64 -2.82
N LYS A 63 2.64 -15.32 -4.03
CA LYS A 63 3.34 -15.59 -5.29
C LYS A 63 4.65 -14.80 -5.41
N GLY A 64 4.67 -13.54 -4.96
CA GLY A 64 5.89 -12.74 -4.91
C GLY A 64 6.96 -13.42 -4.05
N ARG A 65 6.55 -13.89 -2.87
CA ARG A 65 7.40 -14.64 -1.94
C ARG A 65 7.91 -15.96 -2.50
N SER A 66 7.12 -16.69 -3.28
CA SER A 66 7.57 -17.94 -3.92
C SER A 66 8.58 -17.69 -5.04
N MET A 67 8.37 -16.64 -5.84
CA MET A 67 9.24 -16.30 -6.98
C MET A 67 10.56 -15.65 -6.57
N VAL A 68 10.53 -14.79 -5.55
CA VAL A 68 11.70 -14.07 -5.03
C VAL A 68 11.74 -14.26 -3.51
N PRO A 69 12.20 -15.44 -3.03
CA PRO A 69 12.18 -15.79 -1.61
C PRO A 69 13.18 -14.98 -0.77
N ASP A 70 14.26 -14.49 -1.37
CA ASP A 70 15.27 -13.65 -0.73
C ASP A 70 15.41 -12.30 -1.48
N PRO A 71 14.46 -11.37 -1.30
CA PRO A 71 14.53 -10.03 -1.89
C PRO A 71 15.68 -9.19 -1.30
N GLY A 72 16.19 -9.55 -0.11
CA GLY A 72 17.32 -8.92 0.55
C GLY A 72 18.62 -9.04 -0.26
N ALA A 73 18.78 -10.13 -1.01
CA ALA A 73 19.88 -10.31 -1.95
C ALA A 73 19.88 -9.30 -3.12
N ILE A 74 18.73 -8.74 -3.47
CA ILE A 74 18.63 -7.67 -4.48
C ILE A 74 18.89 -6.30 -3.83
N SER A 75 18.28 -6.05 -2.67
CA SER A 75 18.54 -4.86 -1.85
C SER A 75 18.25 -5.16 -0.38
N PRO A 76 19.16 -4.81 0.56
CA PRO A 76 18.91 -4.96 1.99
C PRO A 76 17.63 -4.24 2.47
N SER A 77 17.21 -3.17 1.79
CA SER A 77 15.95 -2.46 2.12
C SER A 77 14.67 -3.27 1.88
N TRP A 78 14.78 -4.45 1.25
CA TRP A 78 13.65 -5.31 0.93
C TRP A 78 13.63 -6.63 1.71
N GLU A 79 14.53 -6.82 2.67
CA GLU A 79 14.63 -8.03 3.48
C GLU A 79 13.27 -8.49 4.05
N THR A 80 12.45 -7.54 4.50
CA THR A 80 11.13 -7.81 5.10
C THR A 80 9.96 -7.45 4.19
N VAL A 81 10.20 -7.18 2.90
CA VAL A 81 9.18 -6.54 2.03
C VAL A 81 7.89 -7.34 1.92
N TRP A 82 7.97 -8.67 1.87
CA TRP A 82 6.79 -9.52 1.79
C TRP A 82 5.97 -9.49 3.09
N ASP A 83 6.64 -9.55 4.24
CA ASP A 83 6.00 -9.45 5.55
C ASP A 83 5.35 -8.07 5.73
N ASP A 84 5.97 -7.03 5.17
CA ASP A 84 5.45 -5.67 5.18
C ASP A 84 4.15 -5.57 4.38
N PHE A 85 4.11 -6.16 3.18
CA PHE A 85 2.88 -6.24 2.39
C PHE A 85 1.77 -7.01 3.10
N ASP A 86 2.09 -8.15 3.73
CA ASP A 86 1.13 -8.92 4.53
C ASP A 86 0.53 -8.06 5.67
N ARG A 87 1.36 -7.26 6.35
CA ARG A 87 0.92 -6.31 7.38
C ARG A 87 0.04 -5.20 6.80
N TYR A 88 0.45 -4.58 5.69
CA TYR A 88 -0.35 -3.53 5.05
C TYR A 88 -1.73 -4.05 4.63
N ILE A 89 -1.79 -5.23 4.03
CA ILE A 89 -3.07 -5.87 3.67
C ILE A 89 -3.94 -6.10 4.91
N THR A 90 -3.34 -6.62 5.99
CA THR A 90 -4.06 -6.90 7.23
C THR A 90 -4.64 -5.63 7.84
N PHE A 91 -3.85 -4.57 7.99
CA PHE A 91 -4.33 -3.30 8.55
C PHE A 91 -5.31 -2.57 7.63
N LYS A 92 -5.15 -2.68 6.30
CA LYS A 92 -6.11 -2.10 5.36
C LYS A 92 -7.47 -2.77 5.50
N LEU A 93 -7.49 -4.10 5.55
CA LEU A 93 -8.71 -4.87 5.73
C LEU A 93 -9.39 -4.53 7.07
N GLU A 94 -8.62 -4.40 8.15
CA GLU A 94 -9.15 -3.97 9.45
C GLU A 94 -9.86 -2.61 9.37
N ALA A 95 -9.25 -1.63 8.70
CA ALA A 95 -9.85 -0.30 8.51
C ALA A 95 -11.11 -0.35 7.64
N MET A 96 -11.12 -1.20 6.61
CA MET A 96 -12.29 -1.42 5.75
C MET A 96 -13.44 -2.03 6.54
N SER A 97 -13.20 -3.12 7.26
CA SER A 97 -14.25 -3.81 8.02
C SER A 97 -14.79 -2.99 9.20
N ALA A 98 -14.04 -1.98 9.68
CA ALA A 98 -14.49 -1.09 10.74
C ALA A 98 -15.55 -0.06 10.29
N ILE A 99 -15.66 0.23 8.99
CA ILE A 99 -16.58 1.24 8.45
C ILE A 99 -17.52 0.58 7.43
N ALA A 100 -18.83 0.71 7.64
CA ALA A 100 -19.83 0.08 6.78
C ALA A 100 -19.78 0.66 5.35
N VAL A 101 -20.01 -0.17 4.33
CA VAL A 101 -19.95 0.24 2.91
C VAL A 101 -20.73 1.54 2.61
N PRO A 102 -21.97 1.74 3.10
CA PRO A 102 -22.72 2.97 2.83
C PRO A 102 -22.09 4.24 3.42
N GLU A 103 -21.18 4.11 4.40
CA GLU A 103 -20.54 5.23 5.08
C GLU A 103 -19.20 5.64 4.42
N ARG A 104 -18.71 4.84 3.46
CA ARG A 104 -17.37 5.00 2.86
C ARG A 104 -17.28 6.14 1.85
N GLU A 105 -18.38 6.50 1.18
CA GLU A 105 -18.39 7.56 0.16
C GLU A 105 -18.09 8.95 0.74
N GLY A 106 -17.23 9.72 0.07
CA GLY A 106 -16.88 11.09 0.44
C GLY A 106 -15.37 11.29 0.60
N GLU A 107 -14.99 12.45 1.13
CA GLU A 107 -13.59 12.79 1.41
C GLU A 107 -13.15 12.24 2.76
N TRP A 108 -11.93 11.71 2.79
CA TRP A 108 -11.26 11.19 3.96
C TRP A 108 -9.92 11.87 4.18
N GLN A 109 -9.44 11.82 5.41
CA GLN A 109 -8.11 12.28 5.77
C GLN A 109 -7.41 11.34 6.75
N ILE A 110 -6.07 11.38 6.72
CA ILE A 110 -5.21 10.83 7.78
C ILE A 110 -4.61 11.96 8.60
N VAL A 111 -4.72 11.87 9.92
CA VAL A 111 -4.09 12.80 10.87
C VAL A 111 -3.17 12.02 11.79
N MET A 112 -1.92 12.46 11.89
CA MET A 112 -0.91 11.88 12.78
C MET A 112 -0.34 12.94 13.71
N ASN A 113 -0.24 12.61 14.99
CA ASN A 113 0.41 13.49 15.96
C ASN A 113 0.95 12.71 17.17
N ASN A 114 1.95 13.28 17.85
CA ASN A 114 2.41 12.79 19.14
C ASN A 114 2.28 13.92 20.18
N PRO A 115 1.28 13.85 21.09
CA PRO A 115 0.99 14.94 22.02
C PRO A 115 2.07 15.15 23.09
N TYR A 116 3.09 14.28 23.14
CA TYR A 116 4.21 14.37 24.08
C TYR A 116 5.49 14.91 23.43
N THR A 117 5.42 15.35 22.18
CA THR A 117 6.53 15.94 21.44
C THR A 117 6.13 17.30 20.88
N ASN A 118 7.12 18.11 20.52
CA ASN A 118 6.88 19.36 19.78
C ASN A 118 6.83 19.16 18.26
N ASP A 119 6.75 17.89 17.80
CA ASP A 119 6.63 17.58 16.39
C ASP A 119 5.29 18.08 15.85
N GLY A 120 5.30 18.58 14.61
CA GLY A 120 4.09 19.06 13.95
C GLY A 120 3.05 17.95 13.73
N ILE A 121 1.79 18.35 13.56
CA ILE A 121 0.73 17.44 13.14
C ILE A 121 0.88 17.21 11.63
N ALA A 122 0.98 15.96 11.19
CA ALA A 122 0.89 15.60 9.78
C ALA A 122 -0.57 15.35 9.40
N CYS A 123 -1.01 15.93 8.29
CA CYS A 123 -2.34 15.74 7.74
C CYS A 123 -2.27 15.41 6.25
N TYR A 124 -3.00 14.38 5.83
CA TYR A 124 -3.16 13.96 4.45
C TYR A 124 -4.66 14.07 4.09
N PRO A 125 -5.13 15.22 3.58
CA PRO A 125 -6.53 15.46 3.23
C PRO A 125 -6.86 14.98 1.80
N GLY A 126 -8.12 15.10 1.38
CA GLY A 126 -8.52 14.89 -0.01
C GLY A 126 -8.48 13.44 -0.49
N LEU A 127 -8.55 12.46 0.41
CA LEU A 127 -8.43 11.04 0.07
C LEU A 127 -9.81 10.42 -0.20
N THR A 128 -9.85 9.45 -1.09
CA THR A 128 -10.96 8.48 -1.12
C THR A 128 -10.84 7.48 0.04
N PHE A 129 -11.90 6.73 0.33
CA PHE A 129 -11.85 5.72 1.40
C PHE A 129 -10.77 4.64 1.18
N PRO A 130 -10.61 4.01 -0.01
CA PRO A 130 -9.56 3.01 -0.23
C PRO A 130 -8.15 3.58 -0.04
N GLU A 131 -7.91 4.82 -0.46
CA GLU A 131 -6.63 5.51 -0.28
C GLU A 131 -6.36 5.82 1.19
N ALA A 132 -7.36 6.32 1.93
CA ALA A 132 -7.27 6.56 3.36
C ALA A 132 -7.02 5.26 4.14
N ALA A 133 -7.72 4.17 3.80
CA ALA A 133 -7.48 2.86 4.40
C ALA A 133 -6.06 2.34 4.11
N TYR A 134 -5.53 2.59 2.92
CA TYR A 134 -4.14 2.25 2.59
C TYR A 134 -3.13 3.08 3.37
N LEU A 135 -3.29 4.41 3.43
CA LEU A 135 -2.39 5.27 4.21
C LEU A 135 -2.47 4.97 5.71
N TYR A 136 -3.67 4.67 6.21
CA TYR A 136 -3.85 4.16 7.57
C TYR A 136 -2.98 2.90 7.79
N ALA A 137 -3.07 1.91 6.91
CA ALA A 137 -2.26 0.70 7.01
C ALA A 137 -0.75 0.98 6.92
N TYR A 138 -0.36 1.85 5.99
CA TYR A 138 1.03 2.26 5.76
C TYR A 138 1.65 2.88 7.01
N PHE A 139 0.98 3.87 7.61
CA PHE A 139 1.47 4.55 8.81
C PHE A 139 1.33 3.71 10.07
N ARG A 140 0.28 2.90 10.20
CA ARG A 140 0.07 2.04 11.37
C ARG A 140 1.20 1.05 11.59
N LYS A 141 1.78 0.52 10.50
CA LYS A 141 2.92 -0.42 10.56
C LYS A 141 4.10 0.15 11.36
N ASP A 142 4.39 1.43 11.19
CA ASP A 142 5.57 2.09 11.75
C ASP A 142 5.21 3.09 12.86
N LEU A 143 4.01 2.97 13.44
CA LEU A 143 3.49 3.88 14.46
C LEU A 143 4.35 3.80 15.73
N LYS A 144 4.96 4.92 16.13
CA LYS A 144 5.84 4.96 17.30
C LYS A 144 5.03 5.01 18.59
N LYS A 145 5.73 4.75 19.70
CA LYS A 145 5.15 4.90 21.04
C LYS A 145 4.57 6.31 21.22
N ASN A 146 3.32 6.36 21.68
CA ASN A 146 2.53 7.58 21.90
C ASN A 146 2.18 8.40 20.64
N GLU A 147 2.48 7.91 19.44
CA GLU A 147 1.89 8.48 18.22
C GLU A 147 0.43 8.05 18.10
N TYR A 148 -0.41 8.99 17.69
CA TYR A 148 -1.80 8.75 17.36
C TYR A 148 -1.95 8.80 15.85
N LEU A 149 -2.62 7.79 15.30
CA LEU A 149 -3.05 7.75 13.91
C LEU A 149 -4.57 7.80 13.88
N ARG A 150 -5.13 8.76 13.15
CA ARG A 150 -6.58 8.89 12.97
C ARG A 150 -6.91 8.85 11.48
N MET A 151 -7.89 8.05 11.13
CA MET A 151 -8.54 8.05 9.83
C MET A 151 -9.95 8.63 10.02
N GLN A 152 -10.28 9.69 9.29
CA GLN A 152 -11.48 10.49 9.53
C GLN A 152 -12.19 10.82 8.23
N LYS A 153 -13.52 10.72 8.23
CA LYS A 153 -14.37 11.23 7.15
C LYS A 153 -14.62 12.72 7.35
N ILE A 154 -14.45 13.50 6.29
CA ILE A 154 -14.79 14.92 6.26
C ILE A 154 -16.28 15.05 5.95
N VAL A 155 -17.02 15.66 6.87
CA VAL A 155 -18.46 15.95 6.70
C VAL A 155 -18.67 17.38 6.21
N ASN A 156 -17.94 18.33 6.80
CA ASN A 156 -18.00 19.75 6.45
C ASN A 156 -16.58 20.27 6.26
N LEU A 157 -16.37 21.03 5.18
CA LEU A 157 -15.07 21.62 4.85
C LEU A 157 -15.23 23.09 4.48
N LEU A 158 -14.39 23.95 5.05
CA LEU A 158 -14.23 25.35 4.64
C LEU A 158 -12.81 25.53 4.12
N VAL A 159 -12.67 26.00 2.87
CA VAL A 159 -11.38 26.30 2.26
C VAL A 159 -11.35 27.78 1.87
N VAL A 160 -10.27 28.46 2.26
CA VAL A 160 -9.95 29.82 1.83
C VAL A 160 -8.52 29.80 1.31
N GLN A 161 -8.32 30.30 0.09
CA GLN A 161 -7.01 30.49 -0.50
C GLN A 161 -6.56 31.93 -0.25
N GLY A 162 -5.32 32.13 0.19
CA GLY A 162 -4.73 33.47 0.29
C GLY A 162 -4.30 33.97 -1.08
N ASP A 163 -4.51 35.27 -1.32
CA ASP A 163 -3.99 36.00 -2.49
C ASP A 163 -2.47 36.28 -2.35
#